data_AF-A0AAW2X749-F1
#
_entry.id   AF-A0AAW2X749-F1
#
_cell.length_a   1.000
_cell.length_b   1.000
_cell.length_c   1.000
_cell.angle_alpha   90.00
_cell.angle_beta   90.00
_cell.angle_gamma   90.00
#
_symmetry.space_group_name_H-M   'P 1'
#
loop_
_entity.id
_entity.type
_entity.pdbx_description
1 polymer ?
#
loop_
_entity_poly.entity_id
_entity_poly.type
_entity_poly.pdbx_seq_one_letter_code
_entity_poly.pdbx_strand_id
1 'polypeptide(L)'
;IFSYYDPLQYPLLFPYGTYGWDSDYRTSNGTRVTCCDYYAYMLQIRMHHPSILLYGGRLLQQYAVDNYVKIETQKLRFIRTHQQEIKAKLYQGFQDCLNAGEDDADLFIMMTCNPSWEEIQNELKPGQTPQDRPNLLTRIFRAKFEELKKDIYTRGVLEKVVAHVHVIEFQKRGLPHAHILVILDENDKLNTPDDYDCIVQAEIPDKDEEPMLYEAVIRHMIHGPCGEMNVNAPCMKNENCKKNYPKSFASCTIQGSDSYPIYWRRDDGRSIALDHNCDVVIDNGWVVPYNPWLLLKYDVILMLRSVAA
;
A
#
# COMPACT_ATOMS: atom_id res chain seq x y z
N ILE A 1 20.01 21.62 -5.24
CA ILE A 1 19.61 20.69 -6.33
C ILE A 1 19.90 21.44 -7.60
N PHE A 2 20.71 20.87 -8.48
CA PHE A 2 21.16 21.52 -9.70
C PHE A 2 20.27 21.14 -10.88
N SER A 3 20.03 22.06 -11.79
CA SER A 3 19.16 21.90 -12.96
C SER A 3 19.65 20.83 -13.96
N TYR A 4 20.93 20.45 -13.89
CA TYR A 4 21.52 19.38 -14.72
C TYR A 4 21.16 17.96 -14.25
N TYR A 5 20.63 17.79 -13.03
CA TYR A 5 20.41 16.44 -12.47
C TYR A 5 19.43 15.62 -13.30
N ASP A 6 18.30 16.21 -13.72
CA ASP A 6 17.24 15.50 -14.45
C ASP A 6 17.73 14.92 -15.79
N PRO A 7 18.35 15.71 -16.68
CA PRO A 7 18.86 15.18 -17.95
C PRO A 7 20.03 14.20 -17.79
N LEU A 8 20.83 14.32 -16.72
CA LEU A 8 21.92 13.37 -16.45
C LEU A 8 21.39 12.02 -15.94
N GLN A 9 20.40 12.04 -15.04
CA GLN A 9 19.83 10.83 -14.46
C GLN A 9 18.84 10.13 -15.40
N TYR A 10 18.14 10.90 -16.23
CA TYR A 10 17.06 10.44 -17.10
C TYR A 10 17.27 10.85 -18.57
N PRO A 11 18.39 10.48 -19.22
CA PRO A 11 18.71 10.94 -20.58
C PRO A 11 17.65 10.55 -21.61
N LEU A 12 16.99 9.40 -21.44
CA LEU A 12 15.90 8.96 -22.31
C LEU A 12 14.64 9.82 -22.22
N LEU A 13 14.42 10.46 -21.06
CA LEU A 13 13.30 11.38 -20.85
C LEU A 13 13.62 12.82 -21.28
N PHE A 14 14.91 13.14 -21.42
CA PHE A 14 15.44 14.46 -21.78
C PHE A 14 16.42 14.35 -22.97
N PRO A 15 15.96 13.92 -24.16
CA PRO A 15 16.84 13.65 -25.30
C PRO A 15 17.59 14.89 -25.82
N TYR A 16 17.11 16.09 -25.49
CA TYR A 16 17.73 17.37 -25.86
C TYR A 16 18.56 17.99 -24.74
N GLY A 17 18.73 17.29 -23.60
CA GLY A 17 19.48 17.82 -22.46
C GLY A 17 18.83 19.04 -21.81
N THR A 18 17.51 19.20 -21.95
CA THR A 18 16.76 20.31 -21.35
C THR A 18 16.94 20.32 -19.83
N TYR A 19 17.24 21.50 -19.30
CA TYR A 19 17.44 21.68 -17.86
C TYR A 19 16.17 21.38 -17.06
N GLY A 20 16.36 20.66 -15.96
CA GLY A 20 15.36 20.45 -14.92
C GLY A 20 15.20 21.67 -14.02
N TRP A 21 14.45 21.50 -12.94
CA TRP A 21 14.25 22.55 -11.94
C TRP A 21 15.49 22.77 -11.06
N ASP A 22 15.74 24.03 -10.70
CA ASP A 22 16.67 24.43 -9.62
C ASP A 22 16.08 25.54 -8.75
N SER A 23 16.77 25.89 -7.66
CA SER A 23 16.32 26.90 -6.69
C SER A 23 16.16 28.31 -7.29
N ASP A 24 16.83 28.58 -8.39
CA ASP A 24 16.88 29.88 -9.06
C ASP A 24 15.95 29.95 -10.26
N TYR A 25 15.21 28.88 -10.56
CA TYR A 25 14.21 28.86 -11.61
C TYR A 25 13.15 29.96 -11.42
N ARG A 26 12.99 30.80 -12.45
CA ARG A 26 12.00 31.89 -12.53
C ARG A 26 11.20 31.79 -13.83
N THR A 27 9.96 32.28 -13.82
CA THR A 27 9.19 32.51 -15.05
C THR A 27 9.78 33.65 -15.88
N SER A 28 9.29 33.85 -17.11
CA SER A 28 9.66 34.99 -17.96
C SER A 28 9.44 36.35 -17.28
N ASN A 29 8.50 36.42 -16.33
CA ASN A 29 8.14 37.62 -15.61
C ASN A 29 8.93 37.78 -14.29
N GLY A 30 9.94 36.93 -14.04
CA GLY A 30 10.77 36.97 -12.84
C GLY A 30 10.16 36.28 -11.61
N THR A 31 8.96 35.70 -11.73
CA THR A 31 8.30 35.02 -10.60
C THR A 31 9.02 33.71 -10.26
N ARG A 32 9.30 33.49 -8.97
CA ARG A 32 9.88 32.22 -8.50
C ARG A 32 8.90 31.07 -8.65
N VAL A 33 9.37 29.97 -9.24
CA VAL A 33 8.59 28.74 -9.41
C VAL A 33 9.06 27.71 -8.39
N THR A 34 8.13 27.11 -7.65
CA THR A 34 8.49 26.06 -6.70
C THR A 34 8.83 24.76 -7.42
N CYS A 35 9.57 23.88 -6.76
CA CYS A 35 9.87 22.54 -7.27
C CYS A 35 8.59 21.76 -7.61
N CYS A 36 7.56 21.91 -6.76
CA CYS A 36 6.24 21.31 -6.98
C CYS A 36 5.55 21.86 -8.23
N ASP A 37 5.48 23.18 -8.39
CA ASP A 37 4.82 23.81 -9.54
C ASP A 37 5.46 23.42 -10.86
N TYR A 38 6.80 23.37 -10.90
CA TYR A 38 7.54 22.97 -12.09
C TYR A 38 7.21 21.52 -12.48
N TYR A 39 7.31 20.56 -11.55
CA TYR A 39 7.05 19.17 -11.89
C TYR A 39 5.56 18.89 -12.13
N ALA A 40 4.65 19.61 -11.47
CA ALA A 40 3.23 19.58 -11.79
C ALA A 40 2.98 20.05 -13.24
N TYR A 41 3.63 21.13 -13.67
CA TYR A 41 3.58 21.60 -15.05
C TYR A 41 4.16 20.59 -16.05
N MET A 42 5.29 19.94 -15.73
CA MET A 42 5.93 18.95 -16.61
C MET A 42 5.09 17.68 -16.76
N LEU A 43 4.36 17.29 -15.73
CA LEU A 43 3.51 16.08 -15.70
C LEU A 43 2.05 16.34 -16.13
N GLN A 44 1.70 17.58 -16.44
CA GLN A 44 0.35 17.92 -16.89
C GLN A 44 0.03 17.26 -18.24
N ILE A 45 -1.08 16.54 -18.30
CA ILE A 45 -1.61 15.96 -19.55
C ILE A 45 -2.25 17.09 -20.38
N ARG A 46 -1.83 17.23 -21.65
CA ARG A 46 -2.36 18.23 -22.59
C ARG A 46 -2.70 17.55 -23.92
N MET A 47 -3.93 17.73 -24.43
CA MET A 47 -4.41 16.99 -25.61
C MET A 47 -3.59 17.23 -26.88
N HIS A 48 -3.09 18.44 -27.07
CA HIS A 48 -2.36 18.84 -28.29
C HIS A 48 -0.85 18.98 -28.08
N HIS A 49 -0.33 18.52 -26.93
CA HIS A 49 1.10 18.64 -26.62
C HIS A 49 1.61 17.35 -25.97
N PRO A 50 1.99 16.34 -26.78
CA PRO A 50 2.47 15.07 -26.26
C PRO A 50 3.75 15.28 -25.45
N SER A 51 3.79 14.73 -24.23
CA SER A 51 4.93 14.82 -23.34
C SER A 51 5.71 13.51 -23.37
N ILE A 52 7.00 13.57 -23.72
CA ILE A 52 7.91 12.41 -23.69
C ILE A 52 7.91 11.77 -22.30
N LEU A 53 7.84 12.58 -21.24
CA LEU A 53 7.75 12.10 -19.86
C LEU A 53 6.56 11.16 -19.69
N LEU A 54 5.38 11.56 -20.16
CA LEU A 54 4.14 10.81 -19.96
C LEU A 54 4.08 9.47 -20.71
N TYR A 55 4.97 9.26 -21.67
CA TYR A 55 5.15 7.99 -22.38
C TYR A 55 6.29 7.12 -21.81
N GLY A 56 6.95 7.57 -20.73
CA GLY A 56 8.09 6.87 -20.14
C GLY A 56 7.76 5.61 -19.32
N GLY A 57 6.48 5.24 -19.18
CA GLY A 57 6.05 4.02 -18.47
C GLY A 57 6.69 3.85 -17.08
N ARG A 58 7.36 2.72 -16.83
CA ARG A 58 8.08 2.48 -15.55
C ARG A 58 9.18 3.51 -15.26
N LEU A 59 9.80 4.08 -16.30
CA LEU A 59 10.82 5.13 -16.13
C LEU A 59 10.18 6.44 -15.66
N LEU A 60 9.00 6.78 -16.18
CA LEU A 60 8.20 7.91 -15.69
C LEU A 60 7.87 7.75 -14.21
N GLN A 61 7.46 6.55 -13.80
CA GLN A 61 7.15 6.28 -12.39
C GLN A 61 8.37 6.54 -11.49
N GLN A 62 9.54 6.04 -11.89
CA GLN A 62 10.77 6.27 -11.15
C GLN A 62 11.13 7.76 -11.07
N TYR A 63 11.01 8.48 -12.20
CA TYR A 63 11.21 9.91 -12.27
C TYR A 63 10.25 10.68 -11.35
N ALA A 64 8.97 10.32 -11.34
CA ALA A 64 7.97 10.95 -10.47
C ALA A 64 8.29 10.73 -8.97
N VAL A 65 8.67 9.51 -8.59
CA VAL A 65 9.07 9.19 -7.20
C VAL A 65 10.32 9.99 -6.80
N ASP A 66 11.33 10.07 -7.66
CA ASP A 66 12.55 10.85 -7.35
C ASP A 66 12.26 12.34 -7.21
N ASN A 67 11.38 12.90 -8.04
CA ASN A 67 10.98 14.31 -7.92
C ASN A 67 10.14 14.57 -6.68
N TYR A 68 9.29 13.62 -6.28
CA TYR A 68 8.58 13.71 -5.01
C TYR A 68 9.56 13.75 -3.83
N VAL A 69 10.57 12.88 -3.81
CA VAL A 69 11.63 12.90 -2.78
C VAL A 69 12.37 14.23 -2.75
N LYS A 70 12.66 14.83 -3.92
CA LYS A 70 13.26 16.18 -4.00
C LYS A 70 12.36 17.25 -3.37
N ILE A 71 11.05 17.21 -3.65
CA ILE A 71 10.06 18.15 -3.08
C ILE A 71 9.99 17.98 -1.56
N GLU A 72 9.85 16.75 -1.06
CA GLU A 72 9.78 16.48 0.38
C GLU A 72 11.07 16.87 1.12
N THR A 73 12.23 16.61 0.52
CA THR A 73 13.53 17.05 1.07
C THR A 73 13.58 18.57 1.24
N GLN A 74 12.99 19.34 0.32
CA GLN A 74 12.93 20.79 0.44
C GLN A 74 11.99 21.24 1.54
N LYS A 75 10.81 20.62 1.66
CA LYS A 75 9.86 20.90 2.75
C LYS A 75 10.50 20.61 4.11
N LEU A 76 11.16 19.46 4.27
CA LEU A 76 11.88 19.08 5.48
C LEU A 76 13.02 20.05 5.80
N ARG A 77 13.79 20.47 4.78
CA ARG A 77 14.84 21.48 4.97
C ARG A 77 14.24 22.81 5.43
N PHE A 78 13.14 23.25 4.85
CA PHE A 78 12.43 24.46 5.26
C PHE A 78 12.00 24.35 6.72
N ILE A 79 11.33 23.26 7.10
CA ILE A 79 10.91 23.02 8.48
C ILE A 79 12.12 23.08 9.43
N ARG A 80 13.22 22.40 9.09
CA ARG A 80 14.44 22.39 9.90
C ARG A 80 15.05 23.77 10.09
N THR A 81 15.03 24.64 9.08
CA THR A 81 15.66 25.97 9.17
C THR A 81 14.73 27.05 9.75
N HIS A 82 13.42 26.83 9.78
CA HIS A 82 12.41 27.80 10.26
C HIS A 82 11.73 27.35 11.56
N GLN A 83 12.42 26.54 12.38
CA GLN A 83 11.88 26.00 13.64
C GLN A 83 11.37 27.08 14.60
N GLN A 84 12.02 28.25 14.63
CA GLN A 84 11.61 29.38 15.49
C GLN A 84 10.26 29.98 15.06
N GLU A 85 9.92 29.93 13.77
CA GLU A 85 8.67 30.45 13.22
C GLU A 85 7.52 29.43 13.32
N ILE A 86 7.83 28.14 13.21
CA ILE A 86 6.85 27.04 13.15
C ILE A 86 6.22 26.72 14.52
N LYS A 87 6.63 27.40 15.61
CA LYS A 87 6.10 27.22 16.97
C LYS A 87 6.06 25.74 17.40
N ALA A 88 7.23 25.08 17.38
CA ALA A 88 7.39 23.68 17.79
C ALA A 88 6.83 23.33 19.20
N LYS A 89 6.50 24.32 20.04
CA LYS A 89 5.75 24.12 21.29
C LYS A 89 4.37 23.47 21.10
N LEU A 90 3.75 23.51 19.92
CA LEU A 90 2.48 22.81 19.67
C LEU A 90 2.63 21.28 19.57
N TYR A 91 3.84 20.77 19.31
CA TYR A 91 4.11 19.33 19.32
C TYR A 91 4.08 18.72 20.72
N GLN A 92 4.06 19.56 21.76
CA GLN A 92 3.86 19.12 23.13
C GLN A 92 2.50 18.42 23.27
N GLY A 93 1.42 18.94 22.69
CA GLY A 93 0.10 18.29 22.75
C GLY A 93 0.05 16.92 22.04
N PHE A 94 0.82 16.75 20.97
CA PHE A 94 0.97 15.45 20.29
C PHE A 94 1.84 14.48 21.12
N GLN A 95 2.92 14.96 21.73
CA GLN A 95 3.70 14.18 22.70
C GLN A 95 2.90 13.83 23.95
N ASP A 96 2.01 14.71 24.41
CA ASP A 96 1.17 14.50 25.57
C ASP A 96 0.08 13.46 25.27
N CYS A 97 -0.49 13.42 24.05
CA CYS A 97 -1.37 12.33 23.59
C CYS A 97 -0.64 10.98 23.51
N LEU A 98 0.57 10.94 22.93
CA LEU A 98 1.41 9.73 22.92
C LEU A 98 1.71 9.26 24.36
N ASN A 99 2.16 10.18 25.23
CA ASN A 99 2.48 9.86 26.62
C ASN A 99 1.23 9.49 27.48
N ALA A 100 0.02 9.79 27.03
CA ALA A 100 -1.24 9.43 27.70
C ALA A 100 -1.69 7.98 27.45
N GLY A 101 -0.94 7.22 26.63
CA GLY A 101 -1.23 5.81 26.36
C GLY A 101 -2.24 5.58 25.23
N GLU A 102 -2.49 6.57 24.36
CA GLU A 102 -3.17 6.37 23.07
C GLU A 102 -2.22 5.71 22.04
N ASP A 103 -1.42 4.74 22.47
CA ASP A 103 -0.30 4.16 21.71
C ASP A 103 -0.67 2.87 20.96
N ASP A 104 -1.81 2.26 21.27
CA ASP A 104 -2.18 0.96 20.71
C ASP A 104 -3.22 1.12 19.59
N ALA A 105 -2.71 1.13 18.36
CA ALA A 105 -3.56 0.85 17.21
C ALA A 105 -4.14 -0.57 17.38
N ASP A 106 -5.42 -0.74 17.03
CA ASP A 106 -6.09 -2.04 17.12
C ASP A 106 -5.93 -2.84 15.85
N LEU A 107 -6.01 -2.16 14.70
CA LEU A 107 -5.97 -2.80 13.39
C LEU A 107 -4.95 -2.13 12.48
N PHE A 108 -4.19 -2.98 11.80
CA PHE A 108 -3.29 -2.62 10.71
C PHE A 108 -3.81 -3.18 9.40
N ILE A 109 -4.01 -2.29 8.43
CA ILE A 109 -4.57 -2.59 7.13
C ILE A 109 -3.54 -2.24 6.07
N MET A 110 -3.27 -3.17 5.17
CA MET A 110 -2.48 -2.91 3.97
C MET A 110 -3.36 -3.06 2.75
N MET A 111 -3.37 -2.04 1.88
CA MET A 111 -4.01 -2.10 0.56
C MET A 111 -2.94 -1.91 -0.51
N THR A 112 -2.81 -2.85 -1.44
CA THR A 112 -1.86 -2.74 -2.58
C THR A 112 -2.62 -2.66 -3.89
N CYS A 113 -2.41 -1.64 -4.71
CA CYS A 113 -3.12 -1.46 -5.99
C CYS A 113 -3.19 -2.76 -6.83
N ASN A 114 -4.40 -3.20 -7.22
CA ASN A 114 -4.56 -4.32 -8.14
C ASN A 114 -4.52 -3.80 -9.59
N PRO A 115 -3.49 -4.16 -10.40
CA PRO A 115 -3.40 -3.72 -11.79
C PRO A 115 -4.49 -4.33 -12.69
N SER A 116 -5.15 -5.40 -12.25
CA SER A 116 -6.18 -6.13 -12.99
C SER A 116 -7.59 -5.59 -12.80
N TRP A 117 -7.79 -4.52 -12.02
CA TRP A 117 -9.10 -3.88 -11.91
C TRP A 117 -9.65 -3.48 -13.27
N GLU A 118 -10.94 -3.72 -13.49
CA GLU A 118 -11.61 -3.47 -14.78
C GLU A 118 -11.46 -2.01 -15.23
N GLU A 119 -11.49 -1.05 -14.30
CA GLU A 119 -11.35 0.37 -14.61
C GLU A 119 -9.96 0.70 -15.16
N ILE A 120 -8.94 -0.09 -14.81
CA ILE A 120 -7.61 0.01 -15.40
C ILE A 120 -7.63 -0.65 -16.78
N GLN A 121 -8.07 -1.90 -16.86
CA GLN A 121 -8.01 -2.71 -18.07
C GLN A 121 -8.78 -2.08 -19.23
N ASN A 122 -9.95 -1.50 -18.96
CA ASN A 122 -10.81 -0.85 -19.96
C ASN A 122 -10.18 0.43 -20.55
N GLU A 123 -9.20 1.03 -19.87
CA GLU A 123 -8.55 2.29 -20.27
C GLU A 123 -7.16 2.06 -20.91
N LEU A 124 -6.72 0.81 -21.02
CA LEU A 124 -5.50 0.42 -21.71
C LEU A 124 -5.72 0.38 -23.22
N LYS A 125 -4.77 0.94 -23.97
CA LYS A 125 -4.75 0.82 -25.43
C LYS A 125 -4.16 -0.54 -25.85
N PRO A 126 -4.42 -1.03 -27.08
CA PRO A 126 -3.81 -2.25 -27.58
C PRO A 126 -2.28 -2.26 -27.39
N GLY A 127 -1.77 -3.32 -26.76
CA GLY A 127 -0.34 -3.50 -26.45
C GLY A 127 0.16 -2.75 -25.22
N GLN A 128 -0.67 -1.97 -24.52
CA GLN A 128 -0.29 -1.35 -23.24
C GLN A 128 -0.46 -2.35 -22.09
N THR A 129 0.47 -2.28 -21.14
CA THR A 129 0.33 -2.90 -19.83
C THR A 129 -0.05 -1.85 -18.78
N PRO A 130 -0.62 -2.24 -17.62
CA PRO A 130 -0.90 -1.32 -16.52
C PRO A 130 0.32 -0.48 -16.10
N GLN A 131 1.52 -1.08 -16.15
CA GLN A 131 2.79 -0.44 -15.78
C GLN A 131 3.20 0.68 -16.75
N ASP A 132 2.65 0.70 -17.97
CA ASP A 132 2.86 1.79 -18.93
C ASP A 132 1.99 3.02 -18.64
N ARG A 133 0.99 2.86 -17.76
CA ARG A 133 0.03 3.92 -17.37
C ARG A 133 0.06 4.17 -15.85
N PRO A 134 1.21 4.56 -15.26
CA PRO A 134 1.31 4.78 -13.80
C PRO A 134 0.39 5.88 -13.28
N ASN A 135 0.02 6.84 -14.14
CA ASN A 135 -0.97 7.86 -13.83
C ASN A 135 -2.38 7.28 -13.66
N LEU A 136 -2.76 6.29 -14.47
CA LEU A 136 -4.04 5.59 -14.40
C LEU A 136 -4.11 4.76 -13.11
N LEU A 137 -3.07 3.95 -12.86
CA LEU A 137 -2.91 3.16 -11.64
C LEU A 137 -3.10 4.03 -10.39
N THR A 138 -2.38 5.15 -10.30
CA THR A 138 -2.43 6.03 -9.13
C THR A 138 -3.79 6.67 -8.93
N ARG A 139 -4.48 7.07 -10.01
CA ARG A 139 -5.81 7.70 -9.93
C ARG A 139 -6.87 6.71 -9.46
N ILE A 140 -6.87 5.50 -10.01
CA ILE A 140 -7.85 4.46 -9.65
C ILE A 140 -7.57 3.95 -8.23
N PHE A 141 -6.30 3.72 -7.88
CA PHE A 141 -5.90 3.40 -6.51
C PHE A 141 -6.40 4.46 -5.53
N ARG A 142 -6.16 5.75 -5.81
CA ARG A 142 -6.65 6.84 -4.96
C ARG A 142 -8.17 6.80 -4.82
N ALA A 143 -8.92 6.63 -5.92
CA ALA A 143 -10.38 6.58 -5.86
C ALA A 143 -10.89 5.43 -4.98
N LYS A 144 -10.33 4.22 -5.13
CA LYS A 144 -10.70 3.06 -4.32
C LYS A 144 -10.24 3.22 -2.86
N PHE A 145 -9.07 3.80 -2.62
CA PHE A 145 -8.58 4.10 -1.27
C PHE A 145 -9.46 5.13 -0.55
N GLU A 146 -9.93 6.18 -1.23
CA GLU A 146 -10.88 7.13 -0.66
C GLU A 146 -12.22 6.48 -0.29
N GLU A 147 -12.69 5.51 -1.08
CA GLU A 147 -13.89 4.74 -0.73
C GLU A 147 -13.62 3.80 0.45
N LEU A 148 -12.46 3.14 0.50
CA LEU A 148 -12.04 2.26 1.60
C LEU A 148 -12.03 3.01 2.93
N LYS A 149 -11.51 4.25 2.92
CA LYS A 149 -11.56 5.11 4.10
C LYS A 149 -12.98 5.38 4.58
N LYS A 150 -13.95 5.59 3.69
CA LYS A 150 -15.35 5.80 4.10
C LYS A 150 -15.96 4.55 4.70
N ASP A 151 -15.68 3.38 4.12
CA ASP A 151 -16.14 2.10 4.65
C ASP A 151 -15.63 1.87 6.08
N ILE A 152 -14.34 2.09 6.30
CA ILE A 152 -13.72 1.85 7.60
C ILE A 152 -14.14 2.94 8.59
N TYR A 153 -13.98 4.22 8.24
CA TYR A 153 -14.10 5.32 9.22
C TYR A 153 -15.52 5.84 9.43
N THR A 154 -16.43 5.59 8.49
CA THR A 154 -17.79 6.17 8.52
C THR A 154 -18.87 5.11 8.53
N ARG A 155 -18.68 3.99 7.82
CA ARG A 155 -19.69 2.93 7.71
C ARG A 155 -19.51 1.81 8.73
N GLY A 156 -18.44 1.83 9.53
CA GLY A 156 -18.24 0.90 10.64
C GLY A 156 -18.01 -0.55 10.20
N VAL A 157 -17.40 -0.77 9.02
CA VAL A 157 -17.15 -2.12 8.49
C VAL A 157 -16.21 -2.94 9.38
N LEU A 158 -15.34 -2.28 10.13
CA LEU A 158 -14.40 -2.88 11.08
C LEU A 158 -14.68 -2.40 12.51
N GLU A 159 -15.94 -2.11 12.83
CA GLU A 159 -16.37 -1.39 14.02
C GLU A 159 -16.10 0.12 14.02
N LYS A 160 -16.46 0.78 15.12
CA LYS A 160 -16.40 2.24 15.27
C LYS A 160 -14.97 2.72 15.45
N VAL A 161 -14.51 3.56 14.52
CA VAL A 161 -13.17 4.15 14.53
C VAL A 161 -13.17 5.51 15.22
N VAL A 162 -12.29 5.70 16.21
CA VAL A 162 -12.09 6.99 16.90
C VAL A 162 -10.87 7.77 16.38
N ALA A 163 -9.83 7.05 15.94
CA ALA A 163 -8.65 7.66 15.35
C ALA A 163 -8.03 6.75 14.28
N HIS A 164 -7.31 7.36 13.33
CA HIS A 164 -6.65 6.62 12.27
C HIS A 164 -5.43 7.38 11.75
N VAL A 165 -4.42 6.63 11.33
CA VAL A 165 -3.22 7.16 10.66
C VAL A 165 -3.03 6.34 9.39
N HIS A 166 -2.69 6.99 8.28
CA HIS A 166 -2.32 6.25 7.08
C HIS A 166 -1.17 6.91 6.34
N VAL A 167 -0.41 6.07 5.65
CA VAL A 167 0.65 6.47 4.73
C VAL A 167 0.42 5.76 3.41
N ILE A 168 0.54 6.52 2.31
CA ILE A 168 0.60 5.95 0.97
C ILE A 168 2.06 5.95 0.54
N GLU A 169 2.57 4.77 0.22
CA GLU A 169 3.93 4.56 -0.22
C GLU A 169 3.94 4.36 -1.75
N PHE A 170 4.83 5.10 -2.40
CA PHE A 170 5.09 4.96 -3.83
C PHE A 170 6.49 4.38 -4.03
N GLN A 171 6.53 3.15 -4.51
CA GLN A 171 7.79 2.47 -4.79
C GLN A 171 8.28 2.76 -6.21
N LYS A 172 9.59 2.86 -6.38
CA LYS A 172 10.20 2.91 -7.72
C LYS A 172 9.82 1.64 -8.47
N ARG A 173 9.09 1.81 -9.58
CA ARG A 173 8.67 0.71 -10.45
C ARG A 173 7.76 -0.34 -9.79
N GLY A 174 7.21 -0.04 -8.60
CA GLY A 174 6.30 -0.90 -7.84
C GLY A 174 4.88 -0.35 -7.85
N LEU A 175 3.91 -1.08 -7.30
CA LEU A 175 2.52 -0.62 -7.26
C LEU A 175 2.34 0.33 -6.06
N PRO A 176 1.43 1.32 -6.14
CA PRO A 176 1.06 2.10 -4.96
C PRO A 176 0.48 1.18 -3.89
N HIS A 177 0.87 1.41 -2.64
CA HIS A 177 0.30 0.71 -1.50
C HIS A 177 0.06 1.67 -0.34
N ALA A 178 -0.91 1.34 0.49
CA ALA A 178 -1.25 2.10 1.68
C ALA A 178 -1.09 1.22 2.92
N HIS A 179 -0.58 1.84 3.97
CA HIS A 179 -0.57 1.32 5.33
C HIS A 179 -1.52 2.17 6.17
N ILE A 180 -2.46 1.54 6.85
CA ILE A 180 -3.47 2.19 7.67
C ILE A 180 -3.38 1.58 9.06
N LEU A 181 -3.31 2.43 10.07
CA LEU A 181 -3.50 2.11 11.47
C LEU A 181 -4.84 2.69 11.92
N VAL A 182 -5.62 1.89 12.63
CA VAL A 182 -6.96 2.22 13.10
C VAL A 182 -7.02 2.01 14.61
N ILE A 183 -7.57 2.98 15.31
CA ILE A 183 -7.91 2.93 16.73
C ILE A 183 -9.43 2.92 16.83
N LEU A 184 -9.97 1.85 17.41
CA LEU A 184 -11.39 1.61 17.64
C LEU A 184 -11.85 2.26 18.94
N ASP A 185 -13.15 2.55 19.03
CA ASP A 185 -13.82 2.97 20.26
C ASP A 185 -13.67 1.89 21.34
N GLU A 186 -13.59 2.29 22.60
CA GLU A 186 -13.37 1.37 23.73
C GLU A 186 -14.40 0.25 23.80
N ASN A 187 -15.65 0.52 23.43
CA ASN A 187 -16.73 -0.47 23.45
C ASN A 187 -16.68 -1.45 22.27
N ASP A 188 -15.85 -1.14 21.27
CA ASP A 188 -15.73 -1.82 20.00
C ASP A 188 -14.34 -2.48 19.85
N LYS A 189 -13.55 -2.50 20.93
CA LYS A 189 -12.23 -3.15 21.00
C LYS A 189 -12.36 -4.67 20.88
N LEU A 190 -11.43 -5.28 20.15
CA LEU A 190 -11.38 -6.74 19.92
C LEU A 190 -10.69 -7.43 21.09
N ASN A 191 -11.45 -7.83 22.09
CA ASN A 191 -10.92 -8.36 23.35
C ASN A 191 -11.02 -9.88 23.46
N THR A 192 -11.82 -10.52 22.62
CA THR A 192 -12.06 -11.95 22.63
C THR A 192 -11.72 -12.59 21.28
N PRO A 193 -11.40 -13.91 21.26
CA PRO A 193 -11.25 -14.65 20.01
C PRO A 193 -12.42 -14.47 19.03
N ASP A 194 -13.65 -14.45 19.56
CA ASP A 194 -14.86 -14.29 18.75
C ASP A 194 -14.91 -12.90 18.08
N ASP A 195 -14.49 -11.84 18.78
CA ASP A 195 -14.42 -10.48 18.21
C ASP A 195 -13.44 -10.43 17.01
N TYR A 196 -12.30 -11.12 17.14
CA TYR A 196 -11.34 -11.24 16.04
C TYR A 196 -11.92 -12.02 14.87
N ASP A 197 -12.55 -13.16 15.13
CA ASP A 197 -13.07 -14.07 14.12
C ASP A 197 -14.27 -13.47 13.36
N CYS A 198 -14.98 -12.50 13.96
CA CYS A 198 -16.00 -11.70 13.27
C CYS A 198 -15.43 -10.79 12.17
N ILE A 199 -14.16 -10.39 12.28
CA ILE A 199 -13.57 -9.36 11.41
C ILE A 199 -12.48 -9.93 10.51
N VAL A 200 -11.69 -10.88 11.01
CA VAL A 200 -10.50 -11.41 10.35
C VAL A 200 -10.65 -12.91 10.13
N GLN A 201 -10.46 -13.33 8.90
CA GLN A 201 -10.33 -14.73 8.53
C GLN A 201 -8.93 -15.03 8.01
N ALA A 202 -8.47 -16.25 8.23
CA ALA A 202 -7.15 -16.72 7.79
C ALA A 202 -7.24 -18.13 7.16
N GLU A 203 -8.38 -18.45 6.55
CA GLU A 203 -8.68 -19.74 5.93
C GLU A 203 -9.06 -19.58 4.46
N ILE A 204 -8.93 -20.68 3.72
CA ILE A 204 -9.46 -20.81 2.36
C ILE A 204 -10.95 -21.15 2.48
N PRO A 205 -11.86 -20.32 1.94
CA PRO A 205 -13.29 -20.57 1.96
C PRO A 205 -13.65 -21.90 1.28
N ASP A 206 -14.85 -22.42 1.54
CA ASP A 206 -15.33 -23.53 0.74
C ASP A 206 -15.72 -23.05 -0.67
N LYS A 207 -15.28 -23.78 -1.69
CA LYS A 207 -15.49 -23.40 -3.09
C LYS A 207 -16.94 -23.53 -3.52
N ASP A 208 -17.67 -24.49 -2.96
CA ASP A 208 -19.06 -24.75 -3.32
C ASP A 208 -20.01 -23.83 -2.54
N GLU A 209 -19.66 -23.47 -1.30
CA GLU A 209 -20.46 -22.55 -0.48
C GLU A 209 -20.18 -21.07 -0.78
N GLU A 210 -18.92 -20.68 -0.94
CA GLU A 210 -18.48 -19.29 -1.11
C GLU A 210 -17.54 -19.10 -2.32
N PRO A 211 -18.00 -19.41 -3.55
CA PRO A 211 -17.13 -19.46 -4.74
C PRO A 211 -16.44 -18.13 -5.04
N MET A 212 -17.12 -17.01 -4.84
CA MET A 212 -16.54 -15.68 -5.10
C MET A 212 -15.41 -15.34 -4.11
N LEU A 213 -15.61 -15.67 -2.83
CA LEU A 213 -14.60 -15.41 -1.80
C LEU A 213 -13.42 -16.36 -1.97
N TYR A 214 -13.68 -17.62 -2.27
CA TYR A 214 -12.66 -18.61 -2.63
C TYR A 214 -11.73 -18.08 -3.72
N GLU A 215 -12.27 -17.65 -4.85
CA GLU A 215 -11.48 -17.13 -5.98
C GLU A 215 -10.69 -15.86 -5.59
N ALA A 216 -11.27 -14.97 -4.78
CA ALA A 216 -10.60 -13.77 -4.31
C ALA A 216 -9.44 -14.10 -3.35
N VAL A 217 -9.63 -15.07 -2.45
CA VAL A 217 -8.62 -15.52 -1.49
C VAL A 217 -7.46 -16.19 -2.21
N ILE A 218 -7.74 -17.12 -3.14
CA ILE A 218 -6.71 -17.79 -3.93
C ILE A 218 -5.89 -16.78 -4.74
N ARG A 219 -6.55 -15.75 -5.28
CA ARG A 219 -5.89 -14.73 -6.11
C ARG A 219 -5.03 -13.75 -5.30
N HIS A 220 -5.51 -13.28 -4.15
CA HIS A 220 -4.93 -12.11 -3.47
C HIS A 220 -4.37 -12.40 -2.08
N MET A 221 -4.90 -13.41 -1.40
CA MET A 221 -4.65 -13.65 0.02
C MET A 221 -3.84 -14.91 0.29
N ILE A 222 -3.19 -15.47 -0.73
CA ILE A 222 -2.21 -16.54 -0.57
C ILE A 222 -0.81 -15.96 -0.51
N HIS A 223 -0.06 -16.32 0.53
CA HIS A 223 1.37 -16.07 0.56
C HIS A 223 2.03 -16.90 -0.54
N GLY A 224 2.79 -16.24 -1.43
CA GLY A 224 3.47 -16.95 -2.51
C GLY A 224 4.45 -18.01 -1.96
N PRO A 225 4.73 -19.08 -2.73
CA PRO A 225 5.63 -20.14 -2.30
C PRO A 225 6.99 -19.57 -1.89
N CYS A 226 7.51 -20.05 -0.76
CA CYS A 226 8.78 -19.64 -0.19
C CYS A 226 9.42 -20.81 0.58
N GLY A 227 10.55 -20.58 1.24
CA GLY A 227 11.27 -21.65 1.93
C GLY A 227 11.92 -22.59 0.93
N GLU A 228 11.80 -23.88 1.16
CA GLU A 228 12.34 -24.92 0.27
C GLU A 228 11.67 -24.90 -1.11
N MET A 229 10.38 -24.53 -1.17
CA MET A 229 9.65 -24.43 -2.44
C MET A 229 10.14 -23.28 -3.33
N ASN A 230 10.70 -22.22 -2.72
CA ASN A 230 11.27 -21.10 -3.45
C ASN A 230 12.24 -20.30 -2.58
N VAL A 231 13.51 -20.70 -2.61
CA VAL A 231 14.59 -20.07 -1.85
C VAL A 231 14.86 -18.62 -2.27
N ASN A 232 14.45 -18.24 -3.48
CA ASN A 232 14.66 -16.90 -4.06
C ASN A 232 13.45 -15.98 -3.83
N ALA A 233 12.43 -16.42 -3.09
CA ALA A 233 11.26 -15.59 -2.83
C ALA A 233 11.67 -14.29 -2.10
N PRO A 234 11.07 -13.12 -2.44
CA PRO A 234 11.45 -11.83 -1.84
C PRO A 234 11.30 -11.76 -0.31
N CYS A 235 10.45 -12.63 0.26
CA CYS A 235 10.25 -12.75 1.70
C CYS A 235 11.42 -13.44 2.42
N MET A 236 12.29 -14.16 1.72
CA MET A 236 13.37 -14.95 2.33
C MET A 236 14.45 -14.06 2.94
N LYS A 237 14.95 -14.46 4.11
CA LYS A 237 16.13 -13.89 4.78
C LYS A 237 16.80 -14.97 5.59
N ASN A 238 18.11 -15.15 5.42
CA ASN A 238 18.86 -16.15 6.16
C ASN A 238 18.15 -17.53 6.12
N GLU A 239 17.78 -17.96 4.91
CA GLU A 239 17.11 -19.25 4.63
C GLU A 239 15.70 -19.42 5.21
N ASN A 240 15.16 -18.40 5.88
CA ASN A 240 13.82 -18.43 6.49
C ASN A 240 12.90 -17.36 5.90
N CYS A 241 11.59 -17.63 5.85
CA CYS A 241 10.61 -16.62 5.48
C CYS A 241 10.51 -15.56 6.59
N LYS A 242 10.76 -14.28 6.29
CA LYS A 242 10.64 -13.16 7.26
C LYS A 242 9.26 -13.04 7.90
N LYS A 243 8.23 -13.63 7.26
CA LYS A 243 6.84 -13.60 7.72
C LYS A 243 6.41 -14.92 8.38
N ASN A 244 7.32 -15.89 8.50
CA ASN A 244 7.12 -17.22 9.08
C ASN A 244 5.95 -17.96 8.42
N TYR A 245 5.99 -18.08 7.08
CA TYR A 245 5.07 -18.93 6.32
C TYR A 245 5.73 -20.28 5.99
N PRO A 246 4.95 -21.38 5.96
CA PRO A 246 3.53 -21.44 6.34
C PRO A 246 3.31 -21.19 7.84
N LYS A 247 2.14 -20.63 8.17
CA LYS A 247 1.71 -20.41 9.56
C LYS A 247 1.24 -21.72 10.17
N SER A 248 1.51 -21.93 11.46
CA SER A 248 0.96 -23.05 12.21
C SER A 248 -0.56 -22.99 12.25
N PHE A 249 -1.19 -24.17 12.25
CA PHE A 249 -2.62 -24.30 12.50
C PHE A 249 -2.97 -23.93 13.94
N ALA A 250 -4.18 -23.43 14.12
CA ALA A 250 -4.75 -23.08 15.41
C ALA A 250 -6.22 -23.47 15.41
N SER A 251 -6.71 -24.13 16.45
CA SER A 251 -8.10 -24.58 16.55
C SER A 251 -9.09 -23.49 17.00
N CYS A 252 -8.58 -22.37 17.51
CA CYS A 252 -9.30 -21.14 17.81
C CYS A 252 -8.31 -19.97 17.78
N THR A 253 -8.82 -18.73 17.68
CA THR A 253 -7.98 -17.55 17.83
C THR A 253 -7.45 -17.46 19.27
N ILE A 254 -6.14 -17.21 19.40
CA ILE A 254 -5.49 -17.01 20.71
C ILE A 254 -4.66 -15.73 20.68
N GLN A 255 -4.67 -14.99 21.78
CA GLN A 255 -3.79 -13.83 21.94
C GLN A 255 -2.34 -14.32 22.02
N GLY A 256 -1.51 -13.90 21.06
CA GLY A 256 -0.11 -14.30 20.99
C GLY A 256 0.73 -13.61 22.05
N SER A 257 1.97 -14.09 22.23
CA SER A 257 2.92 -13.50 23.18
C SER A 257 3.59 -12.22 22.68
N ASP A 258 3.39 -11.84 21.41
CA ASP A 258 4.05 -10.73 20.71
C ASP A 258 3.10 -9.62 20.21
N SER A 259 2.00 -9.35 20.92
CA SER A 259 0.97 -8.32 20.56
C SER A 259 0.23 -8.58 19.24
N TYR A 260 0.35 -9.79 18.68
CA TYR A 260 -0.44 -10.22 17.51
C TYR A 260 -1.25 -11.47 17.86
N PRO A 261 -2.55 -11.54 17.51
CA PRO A 261 -3.30 -12.78 17.68
C PRO A 261 -2.82 -13.84 16.68
N ILE A 262 -2.81 -15.08 17.14
CA ILE A 262 -2.71 -16.25 16.27
C ILE A 262 -4.14 -16.59 15.86
N TYR A 263 -4.51 -16.19 14.64
CA TYR A 263 -5.85 -16.42 14.11
C TYR A 263 -6.18 -17.89 13.99
N TRP A 264 -7.47 -18.18 14.18
CA TRP A 264 -8.06 -19.46 13.88
C TRP A 264 -7.72 -19.90 12.44
N ARG A 265 -7.16 -21.11 12.33
CA ARG A 265 -6.68 -21.69 11.08
C ARG A 265 -6.73 -23.21 11.17
N ARG A 266 -7.83 -23.80 10.67
CA ARG A 266 -8.07 -25.25 10.78
C ARG A 266 -7.12 -26.04 9.89
N ASP A 267 -6.69 -27.17 10.44
CA ASP A 267 -6.18 -28.29 9.66
C ASP A 267 -7.38 -29.15 9.25
N ASP A 268 -7.99 -28.80 8.12
CA ASP A 268 -9.14 -29.50 7.55
C ASP A 268 -8.73 -30.58 6.52
N GLY A 269 -7.42 -30.80 6.36
CA GLY A 269 -6.85 -31.71 5.37
C GLY A 269 -7.04 -31.27 3.91
N ARG A 270 -7.60 -30.09 3.64
CA ARG A 270 -7.78 -29.57 2.28
C ARG A 270 -6.49 -28.93 1.80
N SER A 271 -6.16 -29.19 0.54
CA SER A 271 -4.97 -28.65 -0.08
C SER A 271 -5.22 -28.36 -1.57
N ILE A 272 -4.59 -27.32 -2.09
CA ILE A 272 -4.88 -26.75 -3.41
C ILE A 272 -3.57 -26.60 -4.19
N ALA A 273 -3.57 -27.08 -5.43
CA ALA A 273 -2.47 -26.84 -6.35
C ALA A 273 -2.52 -25.39 -6.87
N LEU A 274 -1.43 -24.63 -6.66
CA LEU A 274 -1.30 -23.25 -7.17
C LEU A 274 -0.84 -23.17 -8.61
N ASP A 275 -0.21 -24.22 -9.13
CA ASP A 275 0.26 -24.28 -10.51
C ASP A 275 -0.43 -25.40 -11.29
N HIS A 276 -0.40 -25.29 -12.61
CA HIS A 276 -0.98 -26.27 -13.53
C HIS A 276 -0.21 -27.61 -13.55
N ASN A 277 0.99 -27.65 -12.95
CA ASN A 277 1.83 -28.84 -12.89
C ASN A 277 1.65 -29.63 -11.59
N CYS A 278 0.86 -29.12 -10.64
CA CYS A 278 0.58 -29.67 -9.32
C CYS A 278 1.80 -29.82 -8.38
N ASP A 279 2.92 -29.13 -8.65
CA ASP A 279 4.13 -29.27 -7.84
C ASP A 279 4.06 -28.47 -6.54
N VAL A 280 3.27 -27.38 -6.53
CA VAL A 280 3.08 -26.52 -5.37
C VAL A 280 1.67 -26.68 -4.83
N VAL A 281 1.58 -27.32 -3.67
CA VAL A 281 0.34 -27.49 -2.94
C VAL A 281 0.35 -26.60 -1.69
N ILE A 282 -0.73 -25.86 -1.51
CA ILE A 282 -0.94 -25.00 -0.34
C ILE A 282 -2.17 -25.44 0.45
N ASP A 283 -2.19 -25.10 1.72
CA ASP A 283 -3.29 -25.30 2.64
C ASP A 283 -3.63 -23.97 3.36
N ASN A 284 -4.47 -24.03 4.38
CA ASN A 284 -4.79 -22.87 5.19
C ASN A 284 -3.55 -22.20 5.76
N GLY A 285 -2.43 -22.90 6.01
CA GLY A 285 -1.14 -22.36 6.48
C GLY A 285 -0.56 -21.22 5.64
N TRP A 286 -0.94 -21.12 4.37
CA TRP A 286 -0.44 -20.12 3.43
C TRP A 286 -1.31 -18.85 3.35
N VAL A 287 -2.47 -18.85 3.99
CA VAL A 287 -3.42 -17.75 3.90
C VAL A 287 -2.94 -16.54 4.72
N VAL A 288 -2.89 -15.39 4.06
CA VAL A 288 -2.69 -14.08 4.65
C VAL A 288 -4.03 -13.62 5.24
N PRO A 289 -4.09 -13.16 6.50
CA PRO A 289 -5.37 -12.78 7.10
C PRO A 289 -6.05 -11.61 6.37
N TYR A 290 -7.38 -11.72 6.21
CA TYR A 290 -8.21 -10.81 5.43
C TYR A 290 -9.58 -10.58 6.08
N ASN A 291 -10.26 -9.51 5.68
CA ASN A 291 -11.69 -9.34 5.95
C ASN A 291 -12.49 -9.72 4.68
N PRO A 292 -13.45 -10.67 4.76
CA PRO A 292 -14.16 -11.17 3.58
C PRO A 292 -14.89 -10.09 2.79
N TRP A 293 -15.58 -9.19 3.49
CA TRP A 293 -16.38 -8.14 2.87
C TRP A 293 -15.50 -7.13 2.13
N LEU A 294 -14.42 -6.67 2.77
CA LEU A 294 -13.46 -5.75 2.16
C LEU A 294 -12.75 -6.40 0.96
N LEU A 295 -12.34 -7.66 1.07
CA LEU A 295 -11.68 -8.37 -0.01
C LEU A 295 -12.60 -8.47 -1.25
N LEU A 296 -13.86 -8.86 -1.06
CA LEU A 296 -14.84 -8.98 -2.15
C LEU A 296 -15.16 -7.63 -2.79
N LYS A 297 -15.30 -6.57 -1.97
CA LYS A 297 -15.62 -5.23 -2.49
C LYS A 297 -14.49 -4.61 -3.29
N TYR A 298 -13.24 -4.79 -2.84
CA TYR A 298 -12.09 -4.12 -3.44
C TYR A 298 -11.30 -4.97 -4.42
N ASP A 299 -11.48 -6.30 -4.44
CA ASP A 299 -10.77 -7.26 -5.30
C ASP A 299 -9.26 -6.94 -5.33
N VAL A 300 -8.63 -6.99 -4.16
CA VAL A 300 -7.27 -6.49 -3.96
C VAL A 300 -6.59 -7.24 -2.82
N ILE A 301 -5.27 -7.24 -2.81
CA ILE A 301 -4.51 -7.61 -1.61
C ILE A 301 -4.86 -6.61 -0.50
N LEU A 302 -5.71 -7.06 0.41
CA LEU A 302 -6.17 -6.33 1.60
C LEU A 302 -5.83 -7.16 2.82
N MET A 303 -4.61 -6.98 3.33
CA MET A 303 -4.19 -7.64 4.55
C MET A 303 -4.75 -6.89 5.74
N LEU A 304 -5.45 -7.60 6.61
CA LEU A 304 -5.92 -7.07 7.89
C LEU A 304 -5.23 -7.83 9.01
N ARG A 305 -4.68 -7.11 9.98
CA ARG A 305 -4.11 -7.71 11.20
C ARG A 305 -4.49 -6.87 12.40
N SER A 306 -4.90 -7.50 13.48
CA SER A 306 -4.83 -6.89 14.80
C SER A 306 -3.39 -6.59 15.19
N VAL A 307 -3.21 -5.44 15.83
CA VAL A 307 -1.97 -4.92 16.42
C VAL A 307 -2.18 -4.50 17.89
N ALA A 308 -3.35 -4.81 18.45
CA ALA A 308 -3.67 -4.53 19.85
C ALA A 308 -2.75 -5.36 20.78
N ALA A 309 -2.06 -4.68 21.70
CA ALA A 309 -1.20 -5.29 22.70
C ALA A 309 -2.01 -5.84 23.89
#